data_AF-A0A959CSA1-F1
#
_entry.id   AF-A0A959CSA1-F1
#
_cell.length_a   1.000
_cell.length_b   1.000
_cell.length_c   1.000
_cell.angle_alpha   90.00
_cell.angle_beta   90.00
_cell.angle_gamma   90.00
#
_symmetry.space_group_name_H-M   'P 1'
#
loop_
_entity.id
_entity.type
_entity.pdbx_description
1 polymer ?
#
loop_
_entity_poly.entity_id
_entity_poly.type
_entity_poly.pdbx_seq_one_letter_code
_entity_poly.pdbx_strand_id
1 'polypeptide(L)'
;TFHLVLIIKHVLGDQPLGSPHKVIAADVNNSKSITTVDLIQLRKLILSIDTEFENNTSWRFVEEAYVFPNIANPWFEEFPEVVNINNLPGTGISGADFVAVKIGDVNGDADANALAGIEGRTMAGTFALNVADAEVKAGNEYTVEFTAADIASIDGYQATLTFDNSALELVDIINGVATEENFGLAYVNEGLITTSWNGKATAGEALFSLVFRATADAQLSDLLNVSSRITKAEAYKTNGDYMDVAVTFSGKEVASAGFELYQNTPNPFKGETLIGFNLPADDSVTLTISDVTGRVLKLVRLDGVKGYNNVVVNSNDLPAAGVLHYTVETAEYTATKKMIIIE
;
A
#
# COMPACT_ATOMS: atom_id res chain seq x y z
N THR A 1 6.42 -2.25 -3.16
CA THR A 1 7.59 -3.14 -2.96
C THR A 1 8.25 -3.58 -4.24
N PHE A 2 7.55 -3.73 -5.38
CA PHE A 2 8.20 -4.06 -6.64
C PHE A 2 9.31 -3.07 -7.05
N HIS A 3 9.15 -1.77 -6.80
CA HIS A 3 10.23 -0.81 -7.02
C HIS A 3 11.49 -1.13 -6.22
N LEU A 4 11.37 -1.59 -4.97
CA LEU A 4 12.51 -2.05 -4.16
C LEU A 4 13.23 -3.23 -4.84
N VAL A 5 12.48 -4.17 -5.43
CA VAL A 5 13.02 -5.30 -6.20
C VAL A 5 13.80 -4.81 -7.42
N LEU A 6 13.30 -3.82 -8.15
CA LEU A 6 13.98 -3.26 -9.32
C LEU A 6 15.23 -2.46 -8.93
N ILE A 7 15.14 -1.66 -7.86
CA ILE A 7 16.27 -0.87 -7.35
C ILE A 7 17.37 -1.80 -6.82
N ILE A 8 17.04 -2.87 -6.07
CA ILE A 8 18.08 -3.81 -5.61
C ILE A 8 18.76 -4.52 -6.77
N LYS A 9 18.01 -4.97 -7.79
CA LYS A 9 18.61 -5.57 -9.01
C LYS A 9 19.54 -4.60 -9.73
N HIS A 10 19.23 -3.30 -9.72
CA HIS A 10 20.11 -2.28 -10.27
C HIS A 10 21.38 -2.11 -9.43
N VAL A 11 21.26 -2.00 -8.10
CA VAL A 11 22.39 -1.86 -7.17
C VAL A 11 23.33 -3.07 -7.25
N LEU A 12 22.79 -4.28 -7.42
CA LEU A 12 23.57 -5.51 -7.56
C LEU A 12 24.20 -5.69 -8.97
N GLY A 13 23.79 -4.87 -9.95
CA GLY A 13 24.25 -4.99 -11.33
C GLY A 13 23.57 -6.11 -12.14
N ASP A 14 22.54 -6.75 -11.58
CA ASP A 14 21.79 -7.82 -12.24
C ASP A 14 20.90 -7.30 -13.37
N GLN A 15 20.23 -6.16 -13.13
CA GLN A 15 19.34 -5.53 -14.10
C GLN A 15 19.38 -4.00 -13.96
N PRO A 16 19.96 -3.26 -14.93
CA PRO A 16 19.94 -1.81 -14.88
C PRO A 16 18.54 -1.25 -15.12
N LEU A 17 18.21 -0.11 -14.49
CA LEU A 17 16.91 0.57 -14.67
C LEU A 17 16.68 1.10 -16.10
N GLY A 18 17.75 1.30 -16.87
CA GLY A 18 17.69 1.57 -18.31
C GLY A 18 17.16 2.95 -18.72
N SER A 19 16.92 3.86 -17.78
CA SER A 19 16.49 5.24 -18.05
C SER A 19 17.00 6.20 -16.99
N PRO A 20 17.52 7.39 -17.36
CA PRO A 20 17.95 8.41 -16.40
C PRO A 20 16.82 8.86 -15.48
N HIS A 21 15.58 8.94 -15.97
CA HIS A 21 14.40 9.27 -15.17
C HIS A 21 14.14 8.23 -14.07
N LYS A 22 14.31 6.94 -14.38
CA LYS A 22 14.17 5.86 -13.39
C LYS A 22 15.31 5.89 -12.36
N VAL A 23 16.51 6.27 -12.78
CA VAL A 23 17.66 6.45 -11.89
C VAL A 23 17.43 7.63 -10.94
N ILE A 24 16.87 8.75 -11.42
CA ILE A 24 16.44 9.88 -10.58
C ILE A 24 15.32 9.45 -9.62
N ALA A 25 14.33 8.68 -10.10
CA ALA A 25 13.23 8.19 -9.26
C ALA A 25 13.71 7.26 -8.13
N ALA A 26 14.78 6.48 -8.37
CA ALA A 26 15.36 5.56 -7.40
C ALA A 26 16.18 6.25 -6.29
N ASP A 27 16.70 7.45 -6.53
CA ASP A 27 17.44 8.27 -5.55
C ASP A 27 16.45 9.02 -4.65
N VAL A 28 15.80 8.29 -3.74
CA VAL A 28 14.72 8.84 -2.92
C VAL A 28 15.23 9.86 -1.91
N ASN A 29 16.50 9.78 -1.51
CA ASN A 29 17.11 10.71 -0.56
C ASN A 29 17.83 11.90 -1.22
N ASN A 30 17.77 12.00 -2.55
CA ASN A 30 18.40 13.06 -3.35
C ASN A 30 19.92 13.20 -3.13
N SER A 31 20.59 12.09 -2.87
CA SER A 31 22.05 12.02 -2.67
C SER A 31 22.85 12.05 -3.97
N LYS A 32 22.18 11.92 -5.11
CA LYS A 32 22.77 11.72 -6.44
C LYS A 32 23.51 10.38 -6.56
N SER A 33 23.03 9.38 -5.82
CA SER A 33 23.52 8.01 -5.86
C SER A 33 22.41 7.04 -5.45
N ILE A 34 22.40 5.82 -6.01
CA ILE A 34 21.44 4.80 -5.62
C ILE A 34 22.15 3.78 -4.73
N THR A 35 21.69 3.66 -3.50
CA THR A 35 22.31 2.81 -2.47
C THR A 35 21.26 2.04 -1.67
N THR A 36 21.72 1.24 -0.71
CA THR A 36 20.84 0.59 0.25
C THR A 36 20.11 1.59 1.16
N VAL A 37 20.61 2.82 1.30
CA VAL A 37 19.92 3.87 2.07
C VAL A 37 18.60 4.26 1.40
N ASP A 38 18.58 4.31 0.07
CA ASP A 38 17.36 4.61 -0.71
C ASP A 38 16.31 3.52 -0.53
N LEU A 39 16.75 2.26 -0.54
CA LEU A 39 15.88 1.10 -0.29
C LEU A 39 15.25 1.17 1.11
N ILE A 40 16.04 1.54 2.13
CA ILE A 40 15.54 1.65 3.50
C ILE A 40 14.49 2.76 3.61
N GLN A 41 14.75 3.95 3.05
CA GLN A 41 13.81 5.07 3.11
C GLN A 41 12.52 4.77 2.34
N LEU A 42 12.62 4.19 1.14
CA LEU A 42 11.45 3.79 0.37
C LEU A 42 10.64 2.70 1.08
N ARG A 43 11.29 1.75 1.75
CA ARG A 43 10.59 0.75 2.56
C ARG A 43 9.87 1.38 3.75
N LYS A 44 10.49 2.31 4.47
CA LYS A 44 9.83 3.03 5.57
C LYS A 44 8.57 3.76 5.11
N LEU A 45 8.60 4.38 3.93
CA LEU A 45 7.42 4.99 3.32
C LEU A 45 6.33 3.95 3.03
N ILE A 46 6.68 2.80 2.42
CA ILE A 46 5.73 1.69 2.14
C ILE A 46 5.10 1.16 3.43
N LEU A 47 5.88 1.09 4.51
CA LEU A 47 5.43 0.63 5.83
C LEU A 47 4.68 1.71 6.62
N SER A 48 4.56 2.92 6.07
CA SER A 48 3.99 4.10 6.73
C SER A 48 4.70 4.48 8.04
N ILE A 49 5.98 4.13 8.16
CA ILE A 49 6.87 4.60 9.24
C ILE A 49 7.19 6.07 9.02
N ASP A 50 7.57 6.39 7.77
CA ASP A 50 7.73 7.75 7.28
C ASP A 50 6.54 8.06 6.36
N THR A 51 6.06 9.29 6.33
CA THR A 51 4.95 9.72 5.44
C THR A 51 5.42 10.55 4.25
N GLU A 52 6.68 10.97 4.26
CA GLU A 52 7.31 11.75 3.20
C GLU A 52 8.84 11.52 3.18
N PHE A 53 9.51 11.92 2.10
CA PHE A 53 10.97 11.92 2.03
C PHE A 53 11.50 13.25 2.57
N GLU A 54 12.36 13.22 3.59
CA GLU A 54 12.85 14.45 4.25
C GLU A 54 13.66 15.37 3.31
N ASN A 55 14.42 14.79 2.38
CA ASN A 55 15.39 15.51 1.54
C ASN A 55 14.99 15.55 0.06
N ASN A 56 13.74 15.18 -0.26
CA ASN A 56 13.27 15.10 -1.63
C ASN A 56 11.79 15.49 -1.74
N THR A 57 11.35 15.83 -2.94
CA THR A 57 9.94 16.11 -3.23
C THR A 57 9.27 14.85 -3.77
N SER A 58 7.93 14.79 -3.68
CA SER A 58 7.18 13.65 -4.23
C SER A 58 7.36 13.51 -5.75
N TRP A 59 7.56 14.65 -6.43
CA TRP A 59 7.77 14.78 -7.86
C TRP A 59 8.97 15.67 -8.14
N ARG A 60 9.80 15.28 -9.10
CA ARG A 60 10.80 16.12 -9.74
C ARG A 60 10.46 16.31 -11.21
N PHE A 61 10.93 17.39 -11.82
CA PHE A 61 10.59 17.73 -13.19
C PHE A 61 11.87 17.90 -13.99
N VAL A 62 11.97 17.22 -15.11
CA VAL A 62 13.10 17.33 -16.05
C VAL A 62 12.57 17.97 -17.32
N GLU A 63 13.24 18.99 -17.84
CA GLU A 63 12.85 19.59 -19.13
C GLU A 63 12.80 18.50 -20.22
N GLU A 64 11.69 18.41 -20.97
CA GLU A 64 11.47 17.33 -21.95
C GLU A 64 12.52 17.33 -23.07
N ALA A 65 13.02 18.52 -23.44
CA ALA A 65 14.05 18.68 -24.45
C ALA A 65 15.47 18.31 -23.96
N TYR A 66 15.66 18.09 -22.66
CA TYR A 66 16.99 17.80 -22.11
C TYR A 66 17.46 16.39 -22.49
N VAL A 67 18.65 16.31 -23.09
CA VAL A 67 19.28 15.05 -23.47
C VAL A 67 20.40 14.72 -22.48
N PHE A 68 20.19 13.68 -21.68
CA PHE A 68 21.20 13.21 -20.73
C PHE A 68 22.47 12.73 -21.45
N PRO A 69 23.66 13.32 -21.15
CA PRO A 69 24.92 12.89 -21.77
C PRO A 69 25.32 11.47 -21.40
N ASN A 70 24.88 11.00 -20.22
CA ASN A 70 25.10 9.65 -19.73
C ASN A 70 23.80 9.09 -19.13
N ILE A 71 23.19 8.13 -19.83
CA ILE A 71 21.93 7.50 -19.41
C ILE A 71 22.04 6.71 -18.10
N ALA A 72 23.24 6.28 -17.71
CA ALA A 72 23.50 5.53 -16.49
C ALA A 72 23.85 6.43 -15.29
N ASN A 73 24.22 7.69 -15.55
CA ASN A 73 24.50 8.68 -14.53
C ASN A 73 23.83 10.02 -14.90
N PRO A 74 22.57 10.24 -14.49
CA PRO A 74 21.85 11.47 -14.80
C PRO A 74 22.49 12.71 -14.16
N TRP A 75 23.39 12.54 -13.18
CA TRP A 75 24.12 13.62 -12.52
C TRP A 75 25.51 13.85 -13.09
N PHE A 76 25.82 13.27 -14.25
CA PHE A 76 27.06 13.56 -14.98
C PHE A 76 27.15 15.06 -15.32
N GLU A 77 26.02 15.66 -15.68
CA GLU A 77 25.82 17.11 -15.78
C GLU A 77 24.56 17.48 -14.99
N GLU A 78 24.47 18.74 -14.56
CA GLU A 78 23.26 19.25 -13.92
C GLU A 78 22.15 19.40 -14.99
N PHE A 79 21.03 18.74 -14.78
CA PHE A 79 19.86 18.85 -15.66
C PHE A 79 18.93 19.97 -15.17
N PRO A 80 18.25 20.68 -16.08
CA PRO A 80 17.34 21.76 -15.73
C PRO A 80 16.04 21.20 -15.14
N GLU A 81 15.70 21.68 -13.96
CA GLU A 81 14.41 21.40 -13.31
C GLU A 81 13.46 22.60 -13.33
N VAL A 82 13.94 23.74 -13.84
CA VAL A 82 13.18 24.97 -13.96
C VAL A 82 13.51 25.64 -15.29
N VAL A 83 12.51 26.25 -15.91
CA VAL A 83 12.66 27.09 -17.10
C VAL A 83 12.35 28.53 -16.70
N ASN A 84 13.35 29.41 -16.86
CA ASN A 84 13.22 30.83 -16.54
C ASN A 84 12.91 31.63 -17.80
N ILE A 85 11.76 32.31 -17.83
CA ILE A 85 11.33 33.11 -18.98
C ILE A 85 11.26 34.57 -18.57
N ASN A 86 12.19 35.37 -19.10
CA ASN A 86 12.20 36.80 -18.91
C ASN A 86 11.30 37.48 -19.94
N ASN A 87 10.36 38.31 -19.46
CA ASN A 87 9.33 38.99 -20.25
C ASN A 87 8.39 38.01 -20.98
N LEU A 88 7.21 37.78 -20.40
CA LEU A 88 6.22 36.86 -20.95
C LEU A 88 5.82 37.28 -22.39
N PRO A 89 6.03 36.41 -23.40
CA PRO A 89 5.67 36.74 -24.78
C PRO A 89 4.15 36.78 -24.94
N GLY A 90 3.65 37.76 -25.70
CA GLY A 90 2.22 37.90 -26.00
C GLY A 90 1.63 36.75 -26.82
N THR A 91 2.48 35.89 -27.39
CA THR A 91 2.11 34.69 -28.15
C THR A 91 1.95 33.44 -27.28
N GLY A 92 2.20 33.53 -25.97
CA GLY A 92 2.26 32.39 -25.07
C GLY A 92 3.64 31.73 -25.03
N ILE A 93 3.84 30.87 -24.04
CA ILE A 93 5.08 30.10 -23.83
C ILE A 93 4.99 28.80 -24.62
N SER A 94 6.06 28.45 -25.32
CA SER A 94 6.22 27.20 -26.05
C SER A 94 7.60 26.62 -25.76
N GLY A 95 7.73 25.29 -25.69
CA GLY A 95 9.00 24.62 -25.38
C GLY A 95 9.39 24.73 -23.90
N ALA A 96 8.41 24.78 -23.01
CA ALA A 96 8.61 24.70 -21.55
C ALA A 96 7.92 23.45 -21.00
N ASP A 97 8.09 22.34 -21.73
CA ASP A 97 7.50 21.04 -21.43
C ASP A 97 8.43 20.27 -20.49
N PHE A 98 7.85 19.47 -19.60
CA PHE A 98 8.57 18.72 -18.57
C PHE A 98 8.12 17.26 -18.52
N VAL A 99 9.09 16.38 -18.30
CA VAL A 99 8.87 15.01 -17.84
C VAL A 99 8.79 15.04 -16.31
N ALA A 100 7.61 14.70 -15.78
CA ALA A 100 7.41 14.52 -14.35
C ALA A 100 7.94 13.14 -13.90
N VAL A 101 8.82 13.14 -12.91
CA VAL A 101 9.43 11.95 -12.32
C VAL A 101 8.89 11.76 -10.91
N LYS A 102 8.10 10.70 -10.69
CA LYS A 102 7.62 10.34 -9.36
C LYS A 102 8.76 9.69 -8.58
N ILE A 103 9.17 10.32 -7.48
CA ILE A 103 10.21 9.74 -6.61
C ILE A 103 9.69 8.47 -5.95
N GLY A 104 10.50 7.41 -5.99
CA GLY A 104 10.19 6.05 -5.56
C GLY A 104 9.61 5.14 -6.65
N ASP A 105 9.17 5.68 -7.79
CA ASP A 105 8.56 4.90 -8.88
C ASP A 105 9.54 4.69 -10.04
N VAL A 106 10.00 3.45 -10.18
CA VAL A 106 10.98 3.05 -11.20
C VAL A 106 10.40 2.16 -12.32
N ASN A 107 9.11 1.82 -12.27
CA ASN A 107 8.41 1.10 -13.34
C ASN A 107 7.39 1.99 -14.07
N GLY A 108 7.14 3.21 -13.58
CA GLY A 108 6.33 4.22 -14.24
C GLY A 108 4.83 3.99 -14.07
N ASP A 109 4.43 3.43 -12.93
CA ASP A 109 3.03 3.12 -12.64
C ASP A 109 2.35 4.11 -11.68
N ALA A 110 3.00 5.22 -11.39
CA ALA A 110 2.39 6.32 -10.66
C ALA A 110 1.26 6.96 -11.47
N ASP A 111 0.03 6.83 -10.98
CA ASP A 111 -1.13 7.56 -11.50
C ASP A 111 -1.11 9.01 -11.01
N ALA A 112 -0.76 9.94 -11.90
CA ALA A 112 -0.76 11.38 -11.60
C ALA A 112 -2.19 11.97 -11.50
N ASN A 113 -3.19 11.31 -12.05
CA ASN A 113 -4.59 11.76 -12.09
C ASN A 113 -5.53 10.61 -11.73
N ALA A 114 -6.17 10.65 -10.55
CA ALA A 114 -7.15 9.67 -10.08
C ALA A 114 -8.47 9.59 -10.91
N LEU A 115 -8.51 10.26 -12.08
CA LEU A 115 -9.64 10.27 -13.03
C LEU A 115 -9.36 9.47 -14.30
N ALA A 116 -8.11 9.03 -14.54
CA ALA A 116 -7.79 8.08 -15.58
C ALA A 116 -7.95 6.67 -15.02
N GLY A 117 -8.63 5.80 -15.77
CA GLY A 117 -9.02 4.46 -15.33
C GLY A 117 -7.83 3.66 -14.82
N ILE A 118 -8.04 3.03 -13.66
CA ILE A 118 -7.12 2.07 -13.04
C ILE A 118 -6.86 0.97 -14.07
N GLU A 119 -5.63 0.86 -14.59
CA GLU A 119 -5.26 -0.30 -15.39
C GLU A 119 -5.39 -1.54 -14.49
N GLY A 120 -6.41 -2.35 -14.78
CA GLY A 120 -6.64 -3.62 -14.10
C GLY A 120 -5.45 -4.53 -14.31
N ARG A 121 -4.57 -4.62 -13.32
CA ARG A 121 -3.47 -5.59 -13.32
C ARG A 121 -4.08 -6.98 -13.18
N THR A 122 -3.83 -7.84 -14.16
CA THR A 122 -4.25 -9.24 -14.05
C THR A 122 -3.38 -9.94 -12.99
N MET A 123 -4.00 -10.30 -11.87
CA MET A 123 -3.34 -11.07 -10.81
C MET A 123 -3.12 -12.52 -11.25
N ALA A 124 -1.88 -13.00 -11.22
CA ALA A 124 -1.46 -14.34 -11.60
C ALA A 124 -1.55 -15.35 -10.42
N GLY A 125 -2.65 -15.29 -9.68
CA GLY A 125 -2.95 -16.15 -8.52
C GLY A 125 -2.69 -15.49 -7.17
N THR A 126 -2.58 -16.32 -6.13
CA THR A 126 -2.45 -15.89 -4.73
C THR A 126 -1.18 -16.45 -4.10
N PHE A 127 -0.38 -15.58 -3.48
CA PHE A 127 0.73 -15.93 -2.61
C PHE A 127 0.21 -16.10 -1.18
N ALA A 128 0.37 -17.30 -0.63
CA ALA A 128 -0.15 -17.68 0.67
C ALA A 128 0.93 -17.60 1.76
N LEU A 129 0.66 -16.79 2.79
CA LEU A 129 1.32 -16.84 4.08
C LEU A 129 0.64 -17.90 4.94
N ASN A 130 1.33 -19.00 5.21
CA ASN A 130 0.80 -20.14 5.93
C ASN A 130 1.05 -20.01 7.43
N VAL A 131 0.01 -20.27 8.21
CA VAL A 131 -0.02 -20.20 9.67
C VAL A 131 -0.66 -21.48 10.23
N ALA A 132 -0.19 -21.96 11.39
CA ALA A 132 -0.87 -23.03 12.10
C ALA A 132 -2.11 -22.49 12.82
N ASP A 133 -3.28 -23.11 12.61
CA ASP A 133 -4.49 -22.72 13.35
C ASP A 133 -4.44 -23.24 14.79
N ALA A 134 -4.96 -22.45 15.72
CA ALA A 134 -4.98 -22.81 17.13
C ALA A 134 -6.11 -22.08 17.89
N GLU A 135 -6.66 -22.76 18.89
CA GLU A 135 -7.47 -22.09 19.91
C GLU A 135 -6.55 -21.29 20.83
N VAL A 136 -6.81 -19.98 20.93
CA VAL A 136 -6.12 -19.10 21.86
C VAL A 136 -6.97 -18.87 23.12
N LYS A 137 -6.29 -18.76 24.27
CA LYS A 137 -6.91 -18.58 25.59
C LYS A 137 -6.43 -17.29 26.22
N ALA A 138 -7.36 -16.51 26.75
CA ALA A 138 -7.06 -15.24 27.38
C ALA A 138 -5.98 -15.38 28.47
N GLY A 139 -5.00 -14.48 28.44
CA GLY A 139 -3.86 -14.44 29.36
C GLY A 139 -2.62 -15.20 28.91
N ASN A 140 -2.70 -16.01 27.84
CA ASN A 140 -1.55 -16.75 27.31
C ASN A 140 -0.88 -16.01 26.15
N GLU A 141 0.40 -16.28 25.94
CA GLU A 141 1.18 -15.83 24.78
C GLU A 141 1.36 -16.96 23.77
N TYR A 142 1.27 -16.61 22.49
CA TYR A 142 1.34 -17.51 21.36
C TYR A 142 2.32 -16.98 20.32
N THR A 143 3.28 -17.81 19.93
CA THR A 143 4.16 -17.52 18.79
C THR A 143 3.51 -18.03 17.52
N VAL A 144 3.08 -17.11 16.67
CA VAL A 144 2.43 -17.39 15.40
C VAL A 144 3.49 -17.32 14.29
N GLU A 145 3.93 -18.48 13.82
CA GLU A 145 4.93 -18.59 12.75
C GLU A 145 4.26 -18.46 11.37
N PHE A 146 4.82 -17.58 10.53
CA PHE A 146 4.41 -17.39 9.14
C PHE A 146 5.44 -18.03 8.22
N THR A 147 5.00 -18.99 7.40
CA THR A 147 5.81 -19.63 6.36
C THR A 147 5.18 -19.40 4.99
N ALA A 148 5.87 -19.71 3.90
CA ALA A 148 5.24 -19.77 2.58
C ALA A 148 5.89 -20.85 1.72
N ALA A 149 5.06 -21.69 1.11
CA ALA A 149 5.52 -22.78 0.26
C ALA A 149 6.15 -22.25 -1.05
N ASP A 150 5.58 -21.19 -1.62
CA ASP A 150 5.98 -20.65 -2.92
C ASP A 150 7.02 -19.53 -2.84
N ILE A 151 7.58 -19.23 -1.65
CA ILE A 151 8.46 -18.08 -1.45
C ILE A 151 9.70 -18.08 -2.37
N ALA A 152 10.19 -19.26 -2.75
CA ALA A 152 11.33 -19.38 -3.67
C ALA A 152 11.05 -18.78 -5.07
N SER A 153 9.78 -18.63 -5.45
CA SER A 153 9.33 -18.02 -6.71
C SER A 153 8.99 -16.52 -6.60
N ILE A 154 9.07 -15.97 -5.39
CA ILE A 154 8.67 -14.60 -5.07
C ILE A 154 9.93 -13.75 -4.85
N ASP A 155 10.05 -12.65 -5.59
CA ASP A 155 11.14 -11.68 -5.42
C ASP A 155 10.84 -10.67 -4.30
N GLY A 156 9.56 -10.50 -3.94
CA GLY A 156 9.13 -9.72 -2.79
C GLY A 156 7.62 -9.70 -2.61
N TYR A 157 7.17 -9.27 -1.44
CA TYR A 157 5.76 -9.07 -1.12
C TYR A 157 5.57 -7.86 -0.20
N GLN A 158 4.34 -7.36 -0.17
CA GLN A 158 3.88 -6.39 0.81
C GLN A 158 2.42 -6.67 1.17
N ALA A 159 2.03 -6.30 2.39
CA ALA A 159 0.65 -6.43 2.84
C ALA A 159 0.40 -5.59 4.10
N THR A 160 -0.88 -5.39 4.42
CA THR A 160 -1.31 -5.03 5.77
C THR A 160 -1.83 -6.29 6.45
N LEU A 161 -1.08 -6.85 7.40
CA LEU A 161 -1.59 -7.89 8.27
C LEU A 161 -2.58 -7.26 9.25
N THR A 162 -3.74 -7.89 9.43
CA THR A 162 -4.75 -7.44 10.38
C THR A 162 -4.92 -8.44 11.50
N PHE A 163 -5.17 -7.93 12.70
CA PHE A 163 -5.55 -8.72 13.84
C PHE A 163 -6.68 -8.06 14.64
N ASP A 164 -7.54 -8.87 15.28
CA ASP A 164 -8.55 -8.34 16.19
C ASP A 164 -7.89 -7.87 17.49
N ASN A 165 -7.69 -6.56 17.60
CA ASN A 165 -7.07 -5.90 18.75
C ASN A 165 -7.94 -5.91 20.03
N SER A 166 -9.17 -6.43 19.98
CA SER A 166 -9.97 -6.72 21.17
C SER A 166 -9.67 -8.09 21.77
N ALA A 167 -9.08 -8.99 20.99
CA ALA A 167 -8.77 -10.37 21.36
C ALA A 167 -7.27 -10.71 21.36
N LEU A 168 -6.43 -9.93 20.68
CA LEU A 168 -4.98 -10.10 20.60
C LEU A 168 -4.23 -8.78 20.85
N GLU A 169 -3.09 -8.86 21.51
CA GLU A 169 -2.09 -7.80 21.67
C GLU A 169 -0.76 -8.27 21.09
N LEU A 170 -0.15 -7.52 20.17
CA LEU A 170 1.20 -7.84 19.70
C LEU A 170 2.22 -7.56 20.80
N VAL A 171 3.03 -8.56 21.14
CA VAL A 171 4.07 -8.49 22.16
C VAL A 171 5.45 -8.34 21.54
N ASP A 172 5.76 -9.11 20.50
CA ASP A 172 7.09 -9.18 19.90
C ASP A 172 7.05 -9.67 18.44
N ILE A 173 8.14 -9.43 17.71
CA ILE A 173 8.39 -9.98 16.37
C ILE A 173 9.68 -10.79 16.41
N ILE A 174 9.57 -12.08 16.08
CA ILE A 174 10.74 -12.95 15.95
C ILE A 174 11.18 -12.95 14.49
N ASN A 175 12.44 -12.56 14.29
CA ASN A 175 13.06 -12.52 12.98
C ASN A 175 13.15 -13.91 12.34
N GLY A 176 12.77 -13.98 11.07
CA GLY A 176 13.05 -15.09 10.17
C GLY A 176 13.85 -14.59 8.97
N VAL A 177 13.42 -14.95 7.76
CA VAL A 177 13.94 -14.35 6.52
C VAL A 177 13.59 -12.85 6.43
N ALA A 178 12.41 -12.48 6.91
CA ALA A 178 12.03 -11.10 7.18
C ALA A 178 12.42 -10.73 8.61
N THR A 179 12.93 -9.53 8.79
CA THR A 179 13.35 -9.00 10.10
C THR A 179 12.48 -7.82 10.50
N GLU A 180 12.65 -7.29 11.72
CA GLU A 180 11.91 -6.13 12.24
C GLU A 180 11.85 -4.93 11.28
N GLU A 181 12.89 -4.68 10.46
CA GLU A 181 12.89 -3.59 9.47
C GLU A 181 11.86 -3.76 8.35
N ASN A 182 11.30 -4.97 8.21
CA ASN A 182 10.27 -5.31 7.25
C ASN A 182 8.86 -5.05 7.77
N PHE A 183 8.71 -4.49 8.98
CA PHE A 183 7.40 -4.25 9.62
C PHE A 183 7.21 -2.80 10.04
N GLY A 184 6.01 -2.27 9.83
CA GLY A 184 5.58 -0.99 10.37
C GLY A 184 4.50 -1.18 11.43
N LEU A 185 4.72 -0.56 12.59
CA LEU A 185 3.87 -0.71 13.78
C LEU A 185 3.07 0.56 14.13
N ALA A 186 3.06 1.56 13.25
CA ALA A 186 2.35 2.82 13.49
C ALA A 186 0.86 2.64 13.82
N TYR A 187 0.25 1.57 13.28
CA TYR A 187 -1.17 1.26 13.42
C TYR A 187 -1.44 -0.02 14.24
N VAL A 188 -0.45 -0.50 15.01
CA VAL A 188 -0.58 -1.77 15.76
C VAL A 188 -1.73 -1.71 16.76
N ASN A 189 -1.97 -0.56 17.38
CA ASN A 189 -3.09 -0.35 18.31
C ASN A 189 -4.46 -0.38 17.62
N GLU A 190 -4.52 -0.26 16.29
CA GLU A 190 -5.73 -0.44 15.49
C GLU A 190 -5.88 -1.87 14.95
N GLY A 191 -5.00 -2.79 15.36
CA GLY A 191 -4.99 -4.16 14.83
C GLY A 191 -4.35 -4.29 13.45
N LEU A 192 -3.44 -3.38 13.08
CA LEU A 192 -2.82 -3.36 11.75
C LEU A 192 -1.29 -3.36 11.85
N ILE A 193 -0.65 -4.24 11.07
CA ILE A 193 0.80 -4.31 10.93
C ILE A 193 1.11 -4.28 9.43
N THR A 194 1.84 -3.27 8.98
CA THR A 194 2.33 -3.25 7.59
C THR A 194 3.55 -4.15 7.47
N THR A 195 3.68 -4.85 6.36
CA THR A 195 4.86 -5.67 6.07
C THR A 195 5.32 -5.48 4.63
N SER A 196 6.63 -5.49 4.43
CA SER A 196 7.28 -5.35 3.12
C SER A 196 8.61 -6.07 3.13
N TRP A 197 8.70 -7.12 2.31
CA TRP A 197 9.90 -7.94 2.19
C TRP A 197 10.29 -8.09 0.72
N ASN A 198 11.59 -8.12 0.47
CA ASN A 198 12.16 -8.43 -0.84
C ASN A 198 13.49 -9.16 -0.65
N GLY A 199 13.76 -10.17 -1.46
CA GLY A 199 14.96 -10.97 -1.31
C GLY A 199 14.83 -12.37 -1.92
N LYS A 200 15.62 -13.30 -1.39
CA LYS A 200 15.58 -14.72 -1.73
C LYS A 200 15.38 -15.53 -0.46
N ALA A 201 14.56 -16.56 -0.54
CA ALA A 201 14.20 -17.42 0.59
C ALA A 201 13.94 -18.84 0.09
N THR A 202 14.04 -19.82 0.99
CA THR A 202 13.73 -21.21 0.67
C THR A 202 12.33 -21.57 1.15
N ALA A 203 11.63 -22.43 0.39
CA ALA A 203 10.31 -22.94 0.78
C ALA A 203 10.36 -23.61 2.16
N GLY A 204 9.39 -23.27 3.01
CA GLY A 204 9.25 -23.85 4.35
C GLY A 204 10.15 -23.25 5.44
N GLU A 205 11.02 -22.28 5.11
CA GLU A 205 11.66 -21.45 6.12
C GLU A 205 10.63 -20.51 6.76
N ALA A 206 10.77 -20.26 8.06
CA ALA A 206 10.00 -19.22 8.74
C ALA A 206 10.34 -17.86 8.12
N LEU A 207 9.33 -17.21 7.55
CA LEU A 207 9.49 -15.85 7.06
C LEU A 207 9.66 -14.91 8.25
N PHE A 208 8.81 -15.04 9.24
CA PHE A 208 8.84 -14.31 10.51
C PHE A 208 7.85 -14.97 11.47
N SER A 209 7.89 -14.61 12.74
CA SER A 209 6.84 -14.96 13.70
C SER A 209 6.35 -13.75 14.47
N LEU A 210 5.05 -13.68 14.71
CA LEU A 210 4.43 -12.66 15.56
C LEU A 210 4.09 -13.29 16.92
N VAL A 211 4.53 -12.67 18.00
CA VAL A 211 4.18 -13.10 19.35
C VAL A 211 2.96 -12.29 19.79
N PHE A 212 1.84 -12.97 19.98
CA PHE A 212 0.60 -12.35 20.47
C PHE A 212 0.28 -12.80 21.89
N ARG A 213 -0.16 -11.87 22.73
CA ARG A 213 -0.89 -12.17 23.96
C ARG A 213 -2.37 -12.18 23.65
N ALA A 214 -3.07 -13.26 23.97
CA ALA A 214 -4.51 -13.31 23.83
C ALA A 214 -5.20 -12.60 25.01
N THR A 215 -6.15 -11.72 24.72
CA THR A 215 -6.99 -11.03 25.71
C THR A 215 -8.40 -11.63 25.80
N ALA A 216 -8.77 -12.46 24.83
CA ALA A 216 -10.02 -13.22 24.80
C ALA A 216 -9.79 -14.66 24.30
N ASP A 217 -10.71 -15.56 24.65
CA ASP A 217 -10.76 -16.91 24.08
C ASP A 217 -11.33 -16.85 22.65
N ALA A 218 -10.60 -17.39 21.68
CA ALA A 218 -11.02 -17.38 20.27
C ALA A 218 -10.21 -18.38 19.43
N GLN A 219 -10.59 -18.54 18.16
CA GLN A 219 -9.82 -19.29 17.18
C GLN A 219 -8.93 -18.34 16.39
N LEU A 220 -7.63 -18.65 16.25
CA LEU A 220 -6.67 -17.75 15.59
C LEU A 220 -7.08 -17.38 14.15
N SER A 221 -7.65 -18.32 13.40
CA SER A 221 -8.19 -18.07 12.05
C SER A 221 -9.25 -16.99 11.97
N ASP A 222 -9.93 -16.71 13.08
CA ASP A 222 -11.00 -15.70 13.13
C ASP A 222 -10.43 -14.33 13.53
N LEU A 223 -9.20 -14.30 14.03
CA LEU A 223 -8.56 -13.12 14.59
C LEU A 223 -7.52 -12.50 13.66
N LEU A 224 -6.99 -13.24 12.68
CA LEU A 224 -5.90 -12.80 11.81
C LEU A 224 -6.32 -12.83 10.34
N ASN A 225 -6.01 -11.77 9.60
CA ASN A 225 -6.28 -11.70 8.16
C ASN A 225 -5.25 -10.82 7.43
N VAL A 226 -5.41 -10.66 6.12
CA VAL A 226 -4.69 -9.72 5.27
C VAL A 226 -5.68 -8.69 4.75
N SER A 227 -5.24 -7.43 4.74
CA SER A 227 -5.95 -6.33 4.13
C SER A 227 -5.00 -5.54 3.23
N SER A 228 -5.59 -4.67 2.42
CA SER A 228 -4.88 -3.69 1.61
C SER A 228 -5.05 -2.26 2.15
N ARG A 229 -5.38 -2.10 3.45
CA ARG A 229 -5.80 -0.82 4.05
C ARG A 229 -4.69 0.24 4.08
N ILE A 230 -3.48 -0.13 4.50
CA ILE A 230 -2.35 0.80 4.62
C ILE A 230 -1.36 0.54 3.48
N THR A 231 -0.83 -0.67 3.44
CA THR A 231 0.00 -1.18 2.35
C THR A 231 -0.79 -2.21 1.56
N LYS A 232 -0.87 -2.04 0.25
CA LYS A 232 -1.60 -2.94 -0.65
C LYS A 232 -1.03 -4.36 -0.58
N ALA A 233 -1.91 -5.36 -0.49
CA ALA A 233 -1.56 -6.77 -0.42
C ALA A 233 -1.16 -7.32 -1.80
N GLU A 234 0.14 -7.36 -2.09
CA GLU A 234 0.68 -7.81 -3.37
C GLU A 234 2.01 -8.55 -3.20
N ALA A 235 2.21 -9.61 -3.98
CA ALA A 235 3.48 -10.30 -4.14
C ALA A 235 3.91 -10.25 -5.61
N TYR A 236 5.23 -10.34 -5.83
CA TYR A 236 5.84 -10.16 -7.15
C TYR A 236 6.72 -11.35 -7.48
N LYS A 237 6.47 -11.98 -8.63
CA LYS A 237 7.31 -13.05 -9.17
C LYS A 237 8.51 -12.48 -9.93
N THR A 238 9.50 -13.33 -10.15
CA THR A 238 10.70 -12.97 -10.92
C THR A 238 10.42 -12.53 -12.36
N ASN A 239 9.33 -13.02 -12.97
CA ASN A 239 8.90 -12.63 -14.31
C ASN A 239 8.13 -11.30 -14.38
N GLY A 240 7.90 -10.63 -13.23
CA GLY A 240 7.14 -9.39 -13.14
C GLY A 240 5.64 -9.59 -12.94
N ASP A 241 5.15 -10.83 -12.84
CA ASP A 241 3.74 -11.08 -12.52
C ASP A 241 3.40 -10.66 -11.10
N TYR A 242 2.19 -10.13 -10.94
CA TYR A 242 1.59 -9.74 -9.67
C TYR A 242 0.75 -10.89 -9.11
N MET A 243 0.78 -11.09 -7.81
CA MET A 243 -0.09 -12.01 -7.09
C MET A 243 -0.75 -11.30 -5.91
N ASP A 244 -1.96 -11.72 -5.55
CA ASP A 244 -2.56 -11.29 -4.28
C ASP A 244 -1.80 -11.90 -3.10
N VAL A 245 -1.88 -11.29 -1.93
CA VAL A 245 -1.40 -11.89 -0.68
C VAL A 245 -2.59 -12.33 0.17
N ALA A 246 -2.50 -13.55 0.70
CA ALA A 246 -3.48 -14.14 1.60
C ALA A 246 -2.81 -14.78 2.80
N VAL A 247 -3.57 -14.99 3.88
CA VAL A 247 -3.15 -15.87 4.97
C VAL A 247 -3.94 -17.18 4.88
N THR A 248 -3.27 -18.30 5.10
CA THR A 248 -3.90 -19.62 5.14
C THR A 248 -3.63 -20.28 6.48
N PHE A 249 -4.64 -20.98 6.99
CA PHE A 249 -4.56 -21.68 8.26
C PHE A 249 -4.54 -23.18 7.99
N SER A 250 -3.61 -23.90 8.62
CA SER A 250 -3.49 -25.36 8.46
C SER A 250 -4.83 -26.07 8.75
N GLY A 251 -5.45 -26.66 7.71
CA GLY A 251 -6.72 -27.38 7.84
C GLY A 251 -8.00 -26.56 7.59
N LYS A 252 -7.89 -25.28 7.21
CA LYS A 252 -9.02 -24.43 6.77
C LYS A 252 -8.72 -23.79 5.41
N GLU A 253 -9.78 -23.34 4.73
CA GLU A 253 -9.66 -22.61 3.45
C GLU A 253 -8.91 -21.28 3.60
N VAL A 254 -8.39 -20.81 2.45
CA VAL A 254 -7.60 -19.59 2.29
C VAL A 254 -8.41 -18.36 2.73
N ALA A 255 -7.89 -17.60 3.70
CA ALA A 255 -8.38 -16.24 3.98
C ALA A 255 -7.62 -15.27 3.06
N SER A 256 -8.13 -15.07 1.84
CA SER A 256 -7.72 -13.94 1.00
C SER A 256 -8.30 -12.65 1.56
N ALA A 257 -7.75 -11.50 1.15
CA ALA A 257 -8.36 -10.19 1.44
C ALA A 257 -9.82 -10.19 0.95
N GLY A 258 -10.75 -10.39 1.88
CA GLY A 258 -12.19 -10.51 1.63
C GLY A 258 -12.84 -9.15 1.46
N PHE A 259 -14.17 -9.13 1.36
CA PHE A 259 -14.88 -7.86 1.47
C PHE A 259 -14.70 -7.27 2.88
N GLU A 260 -14.18 -6.06 2.96
CA GLU A 260 -14.02 -5.34 4.22
C GLU A 260 -14.30 -3.86 4.00
N LEU A 261 -15.23 -3.29 4.77
CA LEU A 261 -15.43 -1.84 4.84
C LEU A 261 -14.56 -1.28 5.96
N TYR A 262 -13.69 -0.32 5.68
CA TYR A 262 -12.82 0.28 6.69
C TYR A 262 -13.45 1.52 7.33
N GLN A 263 -12.95 1.88 8.51
CA GLN A 263 -13.31 3.14 9.13
C GLN A 263 -12.80 4.31 8.28
N ASN A 264 -13.68 5.28 7.98
CA ASN A 264 -13.29 6.49 7.26
C ASN A 264 -12.14 7.22 7.99
N THR A 265 -11.20 7.79 7.25
CA THR A 265 -10.03 8.47 7.81
C THR A 265 -9.89 9.88 7.21
N PRO A 266 -9.78 10.94 8.03
CA PRO A 266 -9.89 10.93 9.49
C PRO A 266 -11.35 10.66 9.96
N ASN A 267 -11.53 10.30 11.23
CA ASN A 267 -12.83 10.24 11.91
C ASN A 267 -12.66 10.57 13.41
N PRO A 268 -13.23 11.68 13.94
CA PRO A 268 -14.04 12.67 13.24
C PRO A 268 -13.26 13.41 12.14
N PHE A 269 -13.96 13.94 11.14
CA PHE A 269 -13.33 14.70 10.05
C PHE A 269 -13.90 16.11 9.89
N LYS A 270 -13.03 17.00 9.38
CA LYS A 270 -13.34 18.36 8.95
C LYS A 270 -12.83 18.53 7.51
N GLY A 271 -13.67 19.01 6.61
CA GLY A 271 -13.29 19.23 5.20
C GLY A 271 -13.41 17.98 4.33
N GLU A 272 -12.59 16.97 4.55
CA GLU A 272 -12.64 15.72 3.76
C GLU A 272 -12.31 14.48 4.59
N THR A 273 -12.82 13.34 4.14
CA THR A 273 -12.50 12.02 4.67
C THR A 273 -12.49 11.00 3.56
N LEU A 274 -11.78 9.91 3.77
CA LEU A 274 -11.60 8.85 2.80
C LEU A 274 -12.25 7.57 3.35
N ILE A 275 -13.25 7.07 2.61
CA ILE A 275 -13.91 5.80 2.92
C ILE A 275 -13.24 4.73 2.07
N GLY A 276 -12.43 3.88 2.72
CA GLY A 276 -11.81 2.73 2.08
C GLY A 276 -12.67 1.48 2.21
N PHE A 277 -12.58 0.59 1.23
CA PHE A 277 -13.10 -0.78 1.33
C PHE A 277 -12.29 -1.73 0.44
N ASN A 278 -12.25 -3.01 0.77
CA ASN A 278 -11.64 -4.06 -0.05
C ASN A 278 -12.71 -4.88 -0.77
N LEU A 279 -12.45 -5.24 -2.02
CA LEU A 279 -13.30 -6.15 -2.79
C LEU A 279 -12.54 -7.46 -3.10
N PRO A 280 -13.19 -8.63 -2.99
CA PRO A 280 -12.58 -9.91 -3.34
C PRO A 280 -12.43 -10.11 -4.86
N ALA A 281 -13.21 -9.38 -5.68
CA ALA A 281 -13.18 -9.38 -7.13
C ALA A 281 -13.66 -8.02 -7.66
N ASP A 282 -13.49 -7.76 -8.96
CA ASP A 282 -14.07 -6.59 -9.62
C ASP A 282 -15.62 -6.66 -9.51
N ASP A 283 -16.26 -5.61 -9.03
CA ASP A 283 -17.72 -5.57 -8.81
C ASP A 283 -18.26 -4.14 -8.86
N SER A 284 -19.55 -3.97 -9.20
CA SER A 284 -20.24 -2.69 -9.11
C SER A 284 -20.60 -2.37 -7.66
N VAL A 285 -20.19 -1.20 -7.19
CA VAL A 285 -20.33 -0.78 -5.80
C VAL A 285 -21.28 0.41 -5.69
N THR A 286 -22.20 0.34 -4.72
CA THR A 286 -22.99 1.48 -4.27
C THR A 286 -22.58 1.88 -2.86
N LEU A 287 -22.01 3.08 -2.71
CA LEU A 287 -21.77 3.71 -1.42
C LEU A 287 -22.94 4.67 -1.11
N THR A 288 -23.62 4.42 0.01
CA THR A 288 -24.71 5.27 0.50
C THR A 288 -24.31 5.89 1.83
N ILE A 289 -24.45 7.22 1.94
CA ILE A 289 -24.27 7.97 3.19
C ILE A 289 -25.65 8.43 3.67
N SER A 290 -25.99 8.15 4.92
CA SER A 290 -27.28 8.47 5.54
C SER A 290 -27.13 9.11 6.92
N ASP A 291 -28.13 9.90 7.33
CA ASP A 291 -28.21 10.42 8.69
C ASP A 291 -28.74 9.36 9.68
N VAL A 292 -28.79 9.71 10.98
CA VAL A 292 -29.28 8.81 12.04
C VAL A 292 -30.75 8.39 11.88
N THR A 293 -31.52 9.05 11.01
CA THR A 293 -32.91 8.69 10.69
C THR A 293 -33.01 7.76 9.48
N GLY A 294 -31.88 7.44 8.84
CA GLY A 294 -31.81 6.63 7.62
C GLY A 294 -32.08 7.43 6.33
N ARG A 295 -32.22 8.75 6.41
CA ARG A 295 -32.37 9.59 5.21
C ARG A 295 -31.04 9.65 4.47
N VAL A 296 -31.06 9.26 3.20
CA VAL A 296 -29.90 9.29 2.31
C VAL A 296 -29.49 10.73 2.04
N LEU A 297 -28.22 11.03 2.33
CA LEU A 297 -27.59 12.33 2.12
C LEU A 297 -26.75 12.36 0.85
N LYS A 298 -26.04 11.27 0.56
CA LYS A 298 -25.20 11.11 -0.64
C LYS A 298 -25.23 9.66 -1.10
N LEU A 299 -25.22 9.45 -2.42
CA LEU A 299 -25.14 8.14 -3.04
C LEU A 299 -24.10 8.20 -4.16
N VAL A 300 -23.15 7.28 -4.13
CA VAL A 300 -22.06 7.15 -5.11
C VAL A 300 -22.15 5.75 -5.70
N ARG A 301 -22.14 5.66 -7.03
CA ARG A 301 -21.98 4.39 -7.75
C ARG A 301 -20.65 4.41 -8.47
N LEU A 302 -19.89 3.34 -8.33
CA LEU A 302 -18.63 3.14 -9.04
C LEU A 302 -18.47 1.68 -9.42
N ASP A 303 -17.67 1.43 -10.45
CA ASP A 303 -17.13 0.11 -10.71
C ASP A 303 -15.87 -0.04 -9.87
N GLY A 304 -15.94 -0.91 -8.87
CA GLY A 304 -14.82 -1.22 -7.99
C GLY A 304 -13.95 -2.31 -8.59
N VAL A 305 -12.65 -2.23 -8.33
CA VAL A 305 -11.67 -3.24 -8.75
C VAL A 305 -11.38 -4.18 -7.59
N LYS A 306 -10.91 -5.40 -7.88
CA LYS A 306 -10.38 -6.30 -6.86
C LYS A 306 -9.30 -5.61 -6.01
N GLY A 307 -9.36 -5.84 -4.70
CA GLY A 307 -8.44 -5.24 -3.73
C GLY A 307 -8.98 -3.93 -3.13
N TYR A 308 -8.07 -3.05 -2.69
CA TYR A 308 -8.44 -1.80 -2.03
C TYR A 308 -9.02 -0.79 -3.00
N ASN A 309 -10.19 -0.28 -2.66
CA ASN A 309 -10.87 0.84 -3.30
C ASN A 309 -11.09 1.92 -2.25
N ASN A 310 -11.28 3.14 -2.72
CA ASN A 310 -11.67 4.23 -1.83
C ASN A 310 -12.55 5.26 -2.53
N VAL A 311 -13.30 5.98 -1.70
CA VAL A 311 -14.11 7.13 -2.11
C VAL A 311 -13.77 8.30 -1.19
N VAL A 312 -13.37 9.42 -1.79
CA VAL A 312 -13.20 10.69 -1.08
C VAL A 312 -14.56 11.34 -0.87
N VAL A 313 -14.82 11.76 0.36
CA VAL A 313 -16.05 12.42 0.77
C VAL A 313 -15.71 13.80 1.32
N ASN A 314 -16.21 14.84 0.67
CA ASN A 314 -16.08 16.21 1.15
C ASN A 314 -17.24 16.56 2.10
N SER A 315 -16.96 17.26 3.18
CA SER A 315 -17.95 17.72 4.15
C SER A 315 -18.98 18.66 3.52
N ASN A 316 -18.59 19.43 2.49
CA ASN A 316 -19.50 20.33 1.78
C ASN A 316 -20.58 19.60 0.97
N ASP A 317 -20.38 18.31 0.67
CA ASP A 317 -21.37 17.48 -0.02
C ASP A 317 -22.43 16.91 0.93
N LEU A 318 -22.27 17.11 2.25
CA LEU A 318 -23.12 16.52 3.27
C LEU A 318 -23.89 17.63 4.00
N PRO A 319 -25.23 17.69 3.89
CA PRO A 319 -26.04 18.75 4.48
C PRO A 319 -26.28 18.56 6.00
N ALA A 320 -25.38 17.90 6.72
CA ALA A 320 -25.53 17.56 8.13
C ALA A 320 -24.18 17.49 8.85
N ALA A 321 -24.13 18.04 10.08
CA ALA A 321 -23.05 17.86 11.04
C ALA A 321 -23.42 16.80 12.09
N GLY A 322 -22.42 16.16 12.71
CA GLY A 322 -22.62 15.12 13.72
C GLY A 322 -22.48 13.70 13.19
N VAL A 323 -23.30 12.78 13.71
CA VAL A 323 -23.17 11.34 13.45
C VAL A 323 -23.90 10.96 12.15
N LEU A 324 -23.17 10.28 11.26
CA LEU A 324 -23.70 9.73 10.00
C LEU A 324 -23.34 8.24 9.89
N HIS A 325 -24.03 7.53 8.99
CA HIS A 325 -23.68 6.17 8.60
C HIS A 325 -23.30 6.14 7.12
N TYR A 326 -22.38 5.26 6.77
CA TYR A 326 -22.06 4.94 5.40
C TYR A 326 -22.13 3.43 5.20
N THR A 327 -22.77 3.04 4.11
CA THR A 327 -23.00 1.65 3.71
C THR A 327 -22.38 1.42 2.36
N VAL A 328 -21.51 0.42 2.25
CA VAL A 328 -21.01 -0.09 0.97
C VAL A 328 -21.79 -1.35 0.64
N GLU A 329 -22.40 -1.37 -0.52
CA GLU A 329 -23.19 -2.47 -1.05
C GLU A 329 -22.66 -2.88 -2.43
N THR A 330 -22.59 -4.19 -2.65
CA THR A 330 -22.19 -4.86 -3.89
C THR A 330 -23.24 -5.91 -4.25
N ALA A 331 -23.02 -6.73 -5.28
CA ALA A 331 -23.97 -7.79 -5.60
C ALA A 331 -24.11 -8.83 -4.47
N GLU A 332 -23.02 -9.10 -3.74
CA GLU A 332 -22.94 -10.16 -2.72
C GLU A 332 -22.75 -9.66 -1.29
N TYR A 333 -22.16 -8.47 -1.12
CA TYR A 333 -21.74 -7.96 0.19
C TYR A 333 -22.41 -6.64 0.55
N THR A 334 -22.71 -6.48 1.84
CA THR A 334 -23.14 -5.22 2.43
C THR A 334 -22.46 -5.01 3.78
N ALA A 335 -21.89 -3.83 4.01
CA ALA A 335 -21.39 -3.43 5.32
C ALA A 335 -21.71 -1.98 5.59
N THR A 336 -21.96 -1.66 6.86
CA THR A 336 -22.23 -0.30 7.33
C THR A 336 -21.29 0.07 8.46
N LYS A 337 -20.76 1.29 8.43
CA LYS A 337 -20.01 1.90 9.53
C LYS A 337 -20.52 3.30 9.81
N LYS A 338 -20.15 3.81 10.99
CA LYS A 338 -20.49 5.15 11.47
C LYS A 338 -19.35 6.12 11.19
N MET A 339 -19.64 7.35 10.79
CA MET A 339 -18.66 8.45 10.74
C MET A 339 -19.18 9.67 11.51
N ILE A 340 -18.27 10.57 11.88
CA ILE A 340 -18.56 11.81 12.60
C ILE A 340 -17.96 12.98 11.81
N ILE A 341 -18.82 13.89 11.39
CA ILE A 341 -18.44 15.16 10.75
C ILE A 341 -18.49 16.28 11.79
N ILE A 342 -17.41 17.05 11.88
CA ILE A 342 -17.26 18.22 12.76
C ILE A 342 -17.15 19.50 11.93
N GLU A 343 -17.62 20.61 12.50
CA GLU A 343 -17.59 21.94 11.85
C GLU A 343 -16.19 22.56 11.74
#